data_AF-A0AA43HSK9-F1
#
_entry.id   AF-A0AA43HSK9-F1
#
_cell.length_a   1.000
_cell.length_b   1.000
_cell.length_c   1.000
_cell.angle_alpha   90.00
_cell.angle_beta   90.00
_cell.angle_gamma   90.00
#
_symmetry.space_group_name_H-M   'P 1'
#
loop_
_entity.id
_entity.type
_entity.pdbx_description
1 polymer ?
#
loop_
_entity_poly.entity_id
_entity_poly.type
_entity_poly.pdbx_seq_one_letter_code
_entity_poly.pdbx_strand_id
1 'polypeptide(L)'
;MFTAGAADRNGFRLGAGVTLSQTIDNWTFSLGSDMYKARQKFGMGTSFAGITFDDGRYGGSYYVNKYYQGDRQLSGIVSLHLDDFRINFEDDILATPFTGFNIYDRYRTAALEVRFKGFMIGTNVYTTDINGVTDLSFSNSRGVYLTGKQISSPLYVGYATNGLILRYGLNSSLGGFAGQNGWHRAFFNTPDFHFGGYKEQFMQVGVDKPYTMY
;
A
#
# COMPACT_ATOMS: atom_id res chain seq x y z
N MET A 1 -7.11 -9.41 0.31
CA MET A 1 -8.22 -8.62 0.91
C MET A 1 -7.67 -7.75 2.04
N PHE A 2 -7.43 -6.47 1.75
CA PHE A 2 -6.76 -5.51 2.62
C PHE A 2 -7.77 -4.54 3.25
N THR A 3 -7.55 -4.15 4.51
CA THR A 3 -8.24 -3.07 5.22
C THR A 3 -7.21 -2.00 5.58
N ALA A 4 -7.55 -0.72 5.44
CA ALA A 4 -6.76 0.34 6.05
C ALA A 4 -6.93 0.24 7.58
N GLY A 5 -5.89 -0.20 8.31
CA GLY A 5 -5.99 -0.42 9.76
C GLY A 5 -4.92 -1.36 10.32
N ALA A 6 -4.12 -0.90 11.30
CA ALA A 6 -3.20 -1.76 12.06
C ALA A 6 -3.96 -2.67 13.03
N ALA A 7 -5.08 -2.19 13.59
CA ALA A 7 -5.94 -2.95 14.51
C ALA A 7 -6.71 -4.10 13.84
N ASP A 8 -6.85 -4.08 12.52
CA ASP A 8 -7.65 -5.06 11.79
C ASP A 8 -6.83 -6.21 11.18
N ARG A 9 -5.48 -6.22 11.30
CA ARG A 9 -4.61 -7.21 10.62
C ARG A 9 -4.76 -8.66 11.08
N ASN A 10 -5.30 -8.87 12.29
CA ASN A 10 -5.43 -10.20 12.89
C ASN A 10 -6.86 -10.75 12.67
N GLY A 11 -6.98 -11.96 12.11
CA GLY A 11 -8.25 -12.67 11.98
C GLY A 11 -8.49 -13.34 10.61
N PHE A 12 -9.54 -14.16 10.53
CA PHE A 12 -9.96 -14.80 9.28
C PHE A 12 -10.89 -13.88 8.48
N ARG A 13 -10.61 -13.71 7.18
CA ARG A 13 -11.43 -12.90 6.27
C ARG A 13 -11.90 -13.75 5.10
N LEU A 14 -13.19 -13.66 4.80
CA LEU A 14 -13.81 -14.27 3.63
C LEU A 14 -14.42 -13.17 2.76
N GLY A 15 -14.31 -13.32 1.44
CA GLY A 15 -14.85 -12.37 0.49
C GLY A 15 -14.80 -12.89 -0.94
N ALA A 16 -15.41 -12.12 -1.83
CA ALA A 16 -15.49 -12.37 -3.26
C ALA A 16 -15.31 -11.05 -4.01
N GLY A 17 -14.92 -11.13 -5.27
CA GLY A 17 -14.76 -9.96 -6.12
C GLY A 17 -15.20 -10.22 -7.54
N VAL A 18 -15.59 -9.15 -8.22
CA VAL A 18 -15.91 -9.17 -9.64
C VAL A 18 -14.94 -8.23 -10.35
N THR A 19 -14.34 -8.71 -11.42
CA THR A 19 -13.43 -7.95 -12.27
C THR A 19 -13.91 -8.04 -13.71
N LEU A 20 -14.03 -6.87 -14.35
CA LEU A 20 -14.18 -6.77 -15.79
C LEU A 20 -12.82 -6.34 -16.36
N SER A 21 -12.34 -7.07 -17.35
CA SER A 21 -11.08 -6.75 -18.02
C SER A 21 -11.18 -6.93 -19.52
N GLN A 22 -10.49 -6.08 -20.26
CA GLN A 22 -10.34 -6.19 -21.71
C GLN A 22 -8.87 -6.03 -22.07
N THR A 23 -8.36 -6.96 -22.86
CA THR A 23 -6.99 -6.90 -23.40
C THR A 23 -7.04 -6.54 -24.88
N ILE A 24 -6.23 -5.55 -25.27
CA ILE A 24 -5.99 -5.13 -26.65
C ILE A 24 -4.47 -5.11 -26.83
N ASP A 25 -3.96 -5.99 -27.70
CA ASP A 25 -2.54 -6.29 -27.83
C ASP A 25 -1.92 -6.64 -26.45
N ASN A 26 -0.89 -5.90 -26.04
CA ASN A 26 -0.20 -6.08 -24.78
C ASN A 26 -0.80 -5.23 -23.64
N TRP A 27 -1.91 -4.52 -23.89
CA TRP A 27 -2.55 -3.63 -22.92
C TRP A 27 -3.83 -4.25 -22.35
N THR A 28 -3.90 -4.38 -21.03
CA THR A 28 -5.09 -4.83 -20.30
C THR A 28 -5.68 -3.69 -19.49
N PHE A 29 -6.93 -3.36 -19.75
CA PHE A 29 -7.73 -2.44 -18.96
C PHE A 29 -8.58 -3.26 -17.98
N SER A 30 -8.61 -2.88 -16.72
CA SER A 30 -9.31 -3.61 -15.66
C SER A 30 -10.09 -2.67 -14.76
N LEU A 31 -11.31 -3.06 -14.40
CA LEU A 31 -12.09 -2.42 -13.35
C LEU A 31 -12.81 -3.48 -12.53
N GLY A 32 -13.04 -3.22 -11.26
CA GLY A 32 -13.70 -4.20 -10.42
C GLY A 32 -13.94 -3.75 -9.01
N SER A 33 -14.51 -4.67 -8.24
CA SER A 33 -14.70 -4.49 -6.81
C SER A 33 -14.65 -5.81 -6.06
N ASP A 34 -14.13 -5.72 -4.84
CA ASP A 34 -14.09 -6.78 -3.85
C ASP A 34 -15.06 -6.46 -2.72
N MET A 35 -15.75 -7.48 -2.24
CA MET A 35 -16.54 -7.46 -1.02
C MET A 35 -15.98 -8.50 -0.06
N TYR A 36 -15.75 -8.12 1.19
CA TYR A 36 -15.25 -9.07 2.19
C TYR A 36 -15.83 -8.75 3.56
N LYS A 37 -15.68 -9.68 4.50
CA LYS A 37 -16.00 -9.48 5.91
C LYS A 37 -14.69 -9.26 6.67
N ALA A 38 -14.40 -8.02 7.10
CA ALA A 38 -13.25 -7.74 7.98
C ALA A 38 -13.59 -7.78 9.46
N ARG A 39 -14.81 -7.39 9.84
CA ARG A 39 -15.29 -7.42 11.23
C ARG A 39 -16.56 -8.28 11.36
N GLN A 40 -17.69 -7.68 11.73
CA GLN A 40 -18.94 -8.42 11.98
C GLN A 40 -19.90 -8.51 10.79
N LYS A 41 -19.76 -7.67 9.76
CA LYS A 41 -20.66 -7.62 8.59
C LYS A 41 -19.87 -7.69 7.28
N PHE A 42 -20.50 -8.27 6.25
CA PHE A 42 -20.02 -8.15 4.89
C PHE A 42 -20.25 -6.73 4.39
N GLY A 43 -19.30 -6.22 3.62
CA GLY A 43 -19.41 -4.91 3.00
C GLY A 43 -18.53 -4.83 1.77
N MET A 44 -18.68 -3.75 1.02
CA MET A 44 -17.72 -3.38 -0.01
C MET A 44 -16.35 -3.20 0.64
N GLY A 45 -15.34 -3.86 0.07
CA GLY A 45 -13.98 -3.88 0.58
C GLY A 45 -13.11 -2.88 -0.17
N THR A 46 -12.96 -3.11 -1.47
CA THR A 46 -12.14 -2.28 -2.37
C THR A 46 -12.84 -2.16 -3.73
N SER A 47 -12.78 -1.01 -4.37
CA SER A 47 -12.98 -0.90 -5.83
C SER A 47 -11.69 -0.45 -6.46
N PHE A 48 -11.49 -0.83 -7.72
CA PHE A 48 -10.28 -0.51 -8.43
C PHE A 48 -10.56 -0.27 -9.92
N ALA A 49 -9.69 0.52 -10.53
CA ALA A 49 -9.57 0.66 -11.96
C ALA A 49 -8.09 0.78 -12.31
N GLY A 50 -7.66 0.18 -13.40
CA GLY A 50 -6.26 0.25 -13.79
C GLY A 50 -5.97 -0.25 -15.19
N ILE A 51 -4.72 -0.05 -15.56
CA ILE A 51 -4.14 -0.44 -16.83
C ILE A 51 -2.88 -1.22 -16.57
N THR A 52 -2.66 -2.27 -17.36
CA THR A 52 -1.42 -3.06 -17.36
C THR A 52 -0.92 -3.16 -18.78
N PHE A 53 0.38 -3.01 -18.96
CA PHE A 53 1.12 -3.41 -20.15
C PHE A 53 2.02 -4.58 -19.78
N ASP A 54 2.01 -5.65 -20.56
CA ASP A 54 2.91 -6.79 -20.39
C ASP A 54 3.22 -7.41 -21.75
N ASP A 55 4.51 -7.52 -22.10
CA ASP A 55 4.97 -8.15 -23.33
C ASP A 55 5.54 -9.57 -23.12
N GLY A 56 5.40 -10.12 -21.91
CA GLY A 56 5.94 -11.40 -21.46
C GLY A 56 7.34 -11.31 -20.85
N ARG A 57 8.09 -10.24 -21.13
CA ARG A 57 9.43 -10.01 -20.57
C ARG A 57 9.44 -8.83 -19.62
N TYR A 58 8.86 -7.70 -20.00
CA TYR A 58 8.72 -6.55 -19.13
C TYR A 58 7.31 -6.00 -19.20
N GLY A 59 6.95 -5.27 -18.16
CA GLY A 59 5.65 -4.67 -18.11
C GLY A 59 5.53 -3.68 -16.98
N GLY A 60 4.42 -2.97 -17.02
CA GLY A 60 4.08 -1.96 -16.05
C GLY A 60 2.59 -1.93 -15.83
N SER A 61 2.18 -1.58 -14.61
CA SER A 61 0.77 -1.36 -14.32
C SER A 61 0.57 -0.12 -13.48
N TYR A 62 -0.61 0.45 -13.63
CA TYR A 62 -1.09 1.53 -12.80
C TYR A 62 -2.53 1.25 -12.40
N TYR A 63 -2.79 1.18 -11.09
CA TYR A 63 -4.11 0.95 -10.52
C TYR A 63 -4.47 2.05 -9.53
N VAL A 64 -5.69 2.56 -9.61
CA VAL A 64 -6.29 3.41 -8.58
C VAL A 64 -7.25 2.54 -7.77
N ASN A 65 -7.12 2.61 -6.44
CA ASN A 65 -7.89 1.83 -5.49
C ASN A 65 -8.69 2.74 -4.57
N LYS A 66 -9.92 2.33 -4.24
CA LYS A 66 -10.72 2.90 -3.16
C LYS A 66 -11.00 1.84 -2.12
N TYR A 67 -10.53 2.04 -0.91
CA TYR A 67 -10.79 1.18 0.25
C TYR A 67 -12.01 1.68 1.02
N TYR A 68 -12.89 0.76 1.39
CA TYR A 68 -14.19 1.05 2.03
C TYR A 68 -14.33 0.47 3.44
N GLN A 69 -13.52 -0.54 3.82
CA GLN A 69 -13.53 -1.11 5.17
C GLN A 69 -12.29 -0.73 5.97
N GLY A 70 -12.52 -0.34 7.21
CA GLY A 70 -11.56 0.39 8.03
C GLY A 70 -11.78 1.89 7.83
N ASP A 71 -10.69 2.64 7.77
CA ASP A 71 -10.71 4.03 7.33
C ASP A 71 -10.78 4.08 5.80
N ARG A 72 -11.61 4.98 5.26
CA ARG A 72 -11.71 5.13 3.79
C ARG A 72 -10.38 5.66 3.27
N GLN A 73 -9.99 5.22 2.09
CA GLN A 73 -8.75 5.69 1.47
C GLN A 73 -8.80 5.54 -0.04
N LEU A 74 -8.29 6.55 -0.77
CA LEU A 74 -7.90 6.39 -2.17
C LEU A 74 -6.37 6.30 -2.27
N SER A 75 -5.86 5.37 -3.07
CA SER A 75 -4.42 5.24 -3.36
C SER A 75 -4.18 4.80 -4.80
N GLY A 76 -2.99 5.10 -5.30
CA GLY A 76 -2.51 4.58 -6.58
C GLY A 76 -1.39 3.57 -6.37
N ILE A 77 -1.35 2.52 -7.19
CA ILE A 77 -0.28 1.53 -7.23
C ILE A 77 0.39 1.61 -8.60
N VAL A 78 1.70 1.78 -8.64
CA VAL A 78 2.53 1.56 -9.82
C VAL A 78 3.31 0.27 -9.63
N SER A 79 3.26 -0.61 -10.62
CA SER A 79 4.09 -1.82 -10.64
C SER A 79 4.95 -1.83 -11.89
N LEU A 80 6.18 -2.33 -11.77
CA LEU A 80 7.08 -2.60 -12.89
C LEU A 80 7.62 -4.01 -12.74
N HIS A 81 7.73 -4.75 -13.85
CA HIS A 81 8.43 -6.03 -13.85
C HIS A 81 9.38 -6.18 -15.03
N LEU A 82 10.40 -7.00 -14.81
CA LEU A 82 11.36 -7.47 -15.80
C LEU A 82 11.69 -8.92 -15.46
N ASP A 83 11.32 -9.84 -16.34
CA ASP A 83 11.43 -11.28 -16.15
C ASP A 83 10.82 -11.69 -14.78
N ASP A 84 11.63 -12.28 -13.91
CA ASP A 84 11.23 -12.73 -12.58
C ASP A 84 11.24 -11.62 -11.51
N PHE A 85 11.68 -10.42 -11.86
CA PHE A 85 11.83 -9.29 -10.93
C PHE A 85 10.64 -8.34 -11.02
N ARG A 86 10.11 -7.91 -9.88
CA ARG A 86 8.99 -6.97 -9.80
C ARG A 86 9.19 -5.96 -8.67
N ILE A 87 8.83 -4.71 -8.93
CA ILE A 87 8.71 -3.66 -7.92
C ILE A 87 7.27 -3.16 -7.94
N ASN A 88 6.63 -3.12 -6.78
CA ASN A 88 5.33 -2.52 -6.57
C ASN A 88 5.49 -1.35 -5.61
N PHE A 89 4.90 -0.21 -5.94
CA PHE A 89 4.88 0.97 -5.10
C PHE A 89 3.45 1.52 -5.02
N GLU A 90 2.95 1.72 -3.81
CA GLU A 90 1.64 2.29 -3.54
C GLU A 90 1.79 3.58 -2.76
N ASP A 91 1.05 4.62 -3.14
CA ASP A 91 1.02 5.89 -2.44
C ASP A 91 -0.32 6.60 -2.67
N ASP A 92 -0.75 7.41 -1.72
CA ASP A 92 -1.92 8.27 -1.87
C ASP A 92 -1.71 9.37 -2.92
N ILE A 93 -0.47 9.84 -3.09
CA ILE A 93 -0.13 10.90 -4.04
C ILE A 93 -0.31 10.44 -5.48
N LEU A 94 -0.16 9.13 -5.73
CA LEU A 94 -0.40 8.53 -7.03
C LEU A 94 -1.88 8.63 -7.43
N ALA A 95 -2.80 8.76 -6.48
CA ALA A 95 -4.23 8.96 -6.75
C ALA A 95 -4.62 10.44 -6.90
N THR A 96 -3.70 11.38 -6.72
CA THR A 96 -3.95 12.84 -6.76
C THR A 96 -4.73 13.33 -7.99
N PRO A 97 -4.39 12.91 -9.22
CA PRO A 97 -5.11 13.39 -10.41
C PRO A 97 -6.61 13.07 -10.39
N PHE A 98 -7.03 12.09 -9.56
CA PHE A 98 -8.40 11.61 -9.44
C PHE A 98 -9.13 12.16 -8.20
N THR A 99 -8.39 12.71 -7.22
CA THR A 99 -8.94 13.19 -5.94
C THR A 99 -8.93 14.70 -5.79
N GLY A 100 -8.15 15.42 -6.61
CA GLY A 100 -8.06 16.88 -6.54
C GLY A 100 -7.43 17.42 -5.26
N PHE A 101 -6.58 16.64 -4.58
CA PHE A 101 -5.92 17.01 -3.32
C PHE A 101 -6.89 17.32 -2.15
N ASN A 102 -7.78 16.38 -1.83
CA ASN A 102 -8.40 16.38 -0.51
C ASN A 102 -7.47 15.67 0.49
N ILE A 103 -6.85 16.44 1.39
CA ILE A 103 -5.79 15.99 2.34
C ILE A 103 -6.32 15.00 3.42
N TYR A 104 -7.61 14.69 3.44
CA TYR A 104 -8.29 14.16 4.62
C TYR A 104 -8.23 12.64 4.87
N ASP A 105 -7.53 11.81 4.07
CA ASP A 105 -7.81 10.36 4.04
C ASP A 105 -6.51 9.51 4.01
N ARG A 106 -5.75 9.43 5.11
CA ARG A 106 -4.36 8.89 5.06
C ARG A 106 -3.97 7.97 6.22
N TYR A 107 -4.54 6.76 6.27
CA TYR A 107 -4.11 5.75 7.24
C TYR A 107 -2.89 4.93 6.74
N ARG A 108 -2.77 4.62 5.44
CA ARG A 108 -1.56 4.02 4.81
C ARG A 108 -0.96 4.94 3.76
N THR A 109 0.11 5.66 4.07
CA THR A 109 0.65 6.69 3.17
C THR A 109 1.48 6.11 2.02
N ALA A 110 2.26 5.06 2.28
CA ALA A 110 3.10 4.46 1.26
C ALA A 110 3.30 2.95 1.49
N ALA A 111 3.53 2.20 0.42
CA ALA A 111 4.02 0.83 0.49
C ALA A 111 5.00 0.56 -0.65
N LEU A 112 6.04 -0.22 -0.36
CA LEU A 112 7.02 -0.66 -1.34
C LEU A 112 7.23 -2.16 -1.19
N GLU A 113 7.21 -2.89 -2.30
CA GLU A 113 7.45 -4.32 -2.32
C GLU A 113 8.35 -4.66 -3.51
N VAL A 114 9.38 -5.44 -3.24
CA VAL A 114 10.27 -6.01 -4.26
C VAL A 114 10.07 -7.51 -4.27
N ARG A 115 9.91 -8.08 -5.46
CA ARG A 115 9.78 -9.52 -5.65
C ARG A 115 10.81 -10.05 -6.63
N PHE A 116 11.30 -11.26 -6.35
CA PHE A 116 12.16 -12.02 -7.24
C PHE A 116 11.77 -13.50 -7.17
N LYS A 117 11.37 -14.10 -8.31
CA LYS A 117 10.96 -15.51 -8.40
C LYS A 117 9.92 -15.91 -7.34
N GLY A 118 8.97 -15.02 -7.07
CA GLY A 118 7.93 -15.20 -6.06
C GLY A 118 8.33 -14.83 -4.63
N PHE A 119 9.62 -14.83 -4.27
CA PHE A 119 10.07 -14.29 -2.98
C PHE A 119 9.87 -12.79 -2.93
N MET A 120 9.43 -12.28 -1.78
CA MET A 120 9.19 -10.85 -1.61
C MET A 120 9.79 -10.33 -0.32
N ILE A 121 10.22 -9.07 -0.40
CA ILE A 121 10.46 -8.20 0.75
C ILE A 121 9.69 -6.92 0.52
N GLY A 122 9.04 -6.43 1.56
CA GLY A 122 8.32 -5.18 1.43
C GLY A 122 8.16 -4.46 2.75
N THR A 123 7.66 -3.25 2.63
CA THR A 123 7.34 -2.38 3.74
C THR A 123 6.03 -1.67 3.44
N ASN A 124 5.26 -1.43 4.49
CA ASN A 124 4.16 -0.48 4.45
C ASN A 124 4.48 0.64 5.42
N VAL A 125 3.91 1.81 5.22
CA VAL A 125 4.01 2.90 6.17
C VAL A 125 2.62 3.49 6.43
N TYR A 126 2.28 3.52 7.71
CA TYR A 126 1.00 3.98 8.22
C TYR A 126 1.22 5.21 9.09
N THR A 127 0.33 6.20 9.03
CA THR A 127 0.46 7.44 9.81
C THR A 127 -0.85 7.83 10.49
N THR A 128 -0.77 8.47 11.65
CA THR A 128 -1.95 9.01 12.37
C THR A 128 -2.27 10.45 11.99
N ASP A 129 -1.39 11.19 11.31
CA ASP A 129 -1.61 12.63 11.12
C ASP A 129 -2.49 12.94 9.92
N ILE A 130 -3.63 13.56 10.21
CA ILE A 130 -4.68 13.93 9.24
C ILE A 130 -4.39 15.32 8.64
N ASN A 131 -3.57 16.15 9.30
CA ASN A 131 -3.49 17.59 9.00
C ASN A 131 -2.10 18.13 8.62
N GLY A 132 -1.09 17.27 8.55
CA GLY A 132 0.20 17.65 7.99
C GLY A 132 0.93 18.82 8.69
N VAL A 133 0.64 19.08 9.97
CA VAL A 133 1.24 20.18 10.75
C VAL A 133 2.68 19.84 11.08
N THR A 134 3.64 20.77 10.99
CA THR A 134 5.08 20.56 11.19
C THR A 134 5.64 21.13 12.50
N ASP A 135 6.46 20.35 13.19
CA ASP A 135 7.46 20.73 14.20
C ASP A 135 8.70 21.34 13.55
N LEU A 136 9.03 22.56 13.98
CA LEU A 136 10.11 23.43 13.49
C LEU A 136 11.26 23.52 14.53
N SER A 137 11.68 22.41 15.12
CA SER A 137 12.76 22.37 16.10
C SER A 137 14.17 22.50 15.48
N PHE A 138 15.12 23.09 16.22
CA PHE A 138 16.45 23.56 15.74
C PHE A 138 17.42 22.49 15.23
N SER A 139 17.15 21.20 15.44
CA SER A 139 17.98 20.07 14.97
C SER A 139 17.53 19.49 13.63
N ASN A 140 16.72 20.24 12.86
CA ASN A 140 15.92 19.71 11.76
C ASN A 140 16.14 20.50 10.46
N SER A 141 16.43 19.82 9.35
CA SER A 141 16.69 20.50 8.08
C SER A 141 15.40 20.85 7.30
N ARG A 142 14.24 20.22 7.60
CA ARG A 142 12.95 20.46 6.90
C ARG A 142 11.64 20.31 7.73
N GLY A 143 11.70 19.92 9.01
CA GLY A 143 10.53 19.78 9.90
C GLY A 143 10.09 18.31 10.10
N VAL A 144 9.50 17.99 11.27
CA VAL A 144 8.83 16.68 11.54
C VAL A 144 7.33 16.92 11.70
N TYR A 145 6.40 16.04 11.34
CA TYR A 145 4.97 16.28 11.60
C TYR A 145 4.68 16.42 13.12
N LEU A 146 4.15 17.56 13.57
CA LEU A 146 3.95 18.01 14.97
C LEU A 146 3.21 17.01 15.86
N THR A 147 2.29 16.22 15.29
CA THR A 147 1.52 15.18 16.00
C THR A 147 1.61 13.80 15.33
N GLY A 148 2.32 13.71 14.20
CA GLY A 148 2.22 12.61 13.27
C GLY A 148 3.11 11.47 13.65
N LYS A 149 2.53 10.45 14.27
CA LYS A 149 3.24 9.23 14.59
C LYS A 149 3.13 8.26 13.41
N GLN A 150 4.27 7.77 12.97
CA GLN A 150 4.34 6.56 12.16
C GLN A 150 3.70 5.42 12.97
N ILE A 151 2.50 4.97 12.57
CA ILE A 151 1.73 3.94 13.29
C ILE A 151 2.42 2.59 13.18
N SER A 152 2.93 2.24 12.02
CA SER A 152 3.71 1.01 11.85
C SER A 152 4.49 1.09 10.55
N SER A 153 5.69 0.52 10.54
CA SER A 153 6.31 0.11 9.29
C SER A 153 6.74 -1.34 9.38
N PRO A 154 5.80 -2.28 9.14
CA PRO A 154 6.19 -3.67 9.11
C PRO A 154 7.10 -3.88 7.90
N LEU A 155 8.35 -4.25 8.18
CA LEU A 155 9.14 -4.96 7.19
C LEU A 155 8.55 -6.37 7.12
N TYR A 156 8.18 -6.83 5.94
CA TYR A 156 7.71 -8.19 5.76
C TYR A 156 8.53 -8.92 4.71
N VAL A 157 8.61 -10.22 4.90
CA VAL A 157 9.13 -11.16 3.92
C VAL A 157 8.04 -12.17 3.60
N GLY A 158 8.10 -12.76 2.41
CA GLY A 158 7.11 -13.74 2.02
C GLY A 158 7.38 -14.39 0.69
N TYR A 159 6.36 -15.10 0.22
CA TYR A 159 6.37 -15.81 -1.04
C TYR A 159 4.98 -15.74 -1.69
N ALA A 160 4.94 -15.44 -2.99
CA ALA A 160 3.73 -15.48 -3.80
C ALA A 160 3.90 -16.44 -4.98
N THR A 161 2.87 -17.26 -5.19
CA THR A 161 2.79 -18.18 -6.33
C THR A 161 1.33 -18.50 -6.63
N ASN A 162 0.99 -18.68 -7.92
CA ASN A 162 -0.33 -19.13 -8.37
C ASN A 162 -1.52 -18.34 -7.77
N GLY A 163 -1.38 -17.02 -7.67
CA GLY A 163 -2.43 -16.17 -7.08
C GLY A 163 -2.60 -16.32 -5.56
N LEU A 164 -1.69 -17.02 -4.88
CA LEU A 164 -1.63 -17.14 -3.42
C LEU A 164 -0.41 -16.38 -2.89
N ILE A 165 -0.55 -15.78 -1.71
CA ILE A 165 0.51 -15.06 -1.03
C ILE A 165 0.61 -15.51 0.43
N LEU A 166 1.82 -15.77 0.89
CA LEU A 166 2.17 -16.04 2.28
C LEU A 166 3.22 -15.03 2.75
N ARG A 167 3.00 -14.38 3.89
CA ARG A 167 3.90 -13.36 4.43
C ARG A 167 4.03 -13.43 5.92
N TYR A 168 5.20 -13.02 6.40
CA TYR A 168 5.51 -12.80 7.78
C TYR A 168 6.08 -11.40 7.95
N GLY A 169 5.44 -10.61 8.81
CA GLY A 169 5.79 -9.23 9.07
C GLY A 169 6.41 -9.04 10.44
N LEU A 170 7.54 -8.34 10.47
CA LEU A 170 8.20 -7.83 11.66
C LEU A 170 8.00 -6.31 11.70
N ASN A 171 7.40 -5.79 12.77
CA ASN A 171 7.41 -4.35 12.97
C ASN A 171 8.84 -3.88 13.26
N SER A 172 9.38 -3.05 12.38
CA SER A 172 10.70 -2.45 12.55
C SER A 172 10.62 -0.96 12.19
N SER A 173 11.19 -0.11 13.04
CA SER A 173 11.27 1.33 12.77
C SER A 173 12.09 1.66 11.51
N LEU A 174 12.93 0.72 11.05
CA LEU A 174 13.81 0.88 9.89
C LEU A 174 13.05 1.17 8.59
N GLY A 175 11.89 0.53 8.38
CA GLY A 175 11.13 0.61 7.12
C GLY A 175 10.52 1.99 6.86
N GLY A 176 10.13 2.71 7.91
CA GLY A 176 9.55 4.06 7.77
C GLY A 176 10.61 5.14 7.63
N PHE A 177 11.76 4.98 8.30
CA PHE A 177 12.88 5.93 8.22
C PHE A 177 13.55 5.92 6.85
N ALA A 178 13.91 4.74 6.33
CA ALA A 178 14.64 4.65 5.06
C ALA A 178 13.72 4.81 3.84
N GLY A 179 12.51 4.25 3.90
CA GLY A 179 11.56 4.24 2.78
C GLY A 179 10.81 5.56 2.63
N GLN A 180 9.90 5.86 3.56
CA GLN A 180 8.98 6.98 3.41
C GLN A 180 9.67 8.34 3.56
N ASN A 181 10.44 8.55 4.63
CA ASN A 181 11.16 9.82 4.80
C ASN A 181 12.21 10.01 3.70
N GLY A 182 12.86 8.94 3.23
CA GLY A 182 13.78 8.99 2.08
C GLY A 182 13.09 9.40 0.78
N TRP A 183 11.95 8.78 0.47
CA TRP A 183 11.14 9.09 -0.72
C TRP A 183 10.57 10.51 -0.68
N HIS A 184 10.03 10.92 0.47
CA HIS A 184 9.56 12.27 0.71
C HIS A 184 10.71 13.27 0.51
N ARG A 185 11.85 13.11 1.18
CA ARG A 185 13.00 14.02 1.02
C ARG A 185 13.53 14.10 -0.42
N ALA A 186 13.52 12.99 -1.16
CA ALA A 186 14.06 12.90 -2.52
C ALA A 186 13.14 13.51 -3.58
N PHE A 187 11.82 13.34 -3.44
CA PHE A 187 10.86 13.67 -4.51
C PHE A 187 9.82 14.72 -4.13
N PHE A 188 9.65 15.03 -2.83
CA PHE A 188 8.61 15.93 -2.35
C PHE A 188 9.14 16.94 -1.31
N ASN A 189 8.67 18.20 -1.36
CA ASN A 189 9.04 19.19 -0.34
C ASN A 189 8.16 19.01 0.91
N THR A 190 8.26 17.85 1.55
CA THR A 190 7.42 17.48 2.71
C THR A 190 8.26 17.14 3.94
N PRO A 191 7.70 17.28 5.15
CA PRO A 191 8.36 17.04 6.43
C PRO A 191 8.45 15.52 6.74
N ASP A 192 9.32 15.15 7.68
CA ASP A 192 9.47 13.77 8.13
C ASP A 192 8.40 13.36 9.17
N PHE A 193 8.14 12.07 9.38
CA PHE A 193 7.24 11.58 10.45
C PHE A 193 7.97 11.32 11.79
N HIS A 194 7.26 11.41 12.94
CA HIS A 194 7.76 10.95 14.24
C HIS A 194 7.72 9.42 14.33
N PHE A 195 8.69 8.83 15.05
CA PHE A 195 8.74 7.39 15.29
C PHE A 195 7.59 6.90 16.18
N GLY A 196 6.95 5.80 15.77
CA GLY A 196 6.12 4.97 16.64
C GLY A 196 6.82 3.67 17.03
N GLY A 197 6.58 3.19 18.26
CA GLY A 197 7.10 1.91 18.74
C GLY A 197 6.00 0.85 18.78
N TYR A 198 5.83 0.09 17.70
CA TYR A 198 4.91 -1.06 17.68
C TYR A 198 5.68 -2.38 17.75
N LYS A 199 5.17 -3.34 18.53
CA LYS A 199 5.80 -4.65 18.77
C LYS A 199 5.09 -5.82 18.07
N GLU A 200 4.03 -5.57 17.31
CA GLU A 200 3.23 -6.65 16.75
C GLU A 200 3.86 -7.26 15.50
N GLN A 201 3.96 -8.59 15.52
CA GLN A 201 4.29 -9.43 14.37
C GLN A 201 3.00 -9.94 13.73
N PHE A 202 3.02 -10.24 12.43
CA PHE A 202 1.87 -10.87 11.79
C PHE A 202 2.29 -11.97 10.83
N MET A 203 1.38 -12.93 10.63
CA MET A 203 1.44 -13.90 9.55
C MET A 203 0.17 -13.73 8.72
N GLN A 204 0.32 -13.71 7.39
CA GLN A 204 -0.80 -13.52 6.48
C GLN A 204 -0.75 -14.54 5.35
N VAL A 205 -1.89 -15.19 5.11
CA VAL A 205 -2.18 -15.96 3.90
C VAL A 205 -3.30 -15.24 3.14
N GLY A 206 -3.17 -15.11 1.82
CA GLY A 206 -4.20 -14.44 1.03
C GLY A 206 -4.10 -14.70 -0.47
N VAL A 207 -4.90 -13.94 -1.23
CA VAL A 207 -4.91 -13.96 -2.70
C VAL A 207 -3.98 -12.86 -3.22
N ASP A 208 -2.99 -13.19 -4.03
CA ASP A 208 -2.12 -12.21 -4.66
C ASP A 208 -2.87 -11.48 -5.78
N LYS A 209 -2.98 -10.15 -5.67
CA LYS A 209 -3.76 -9.32 -6.61
C LYS A 209 -2.94 -8.11 -7.04
N PRO A 210 -2.96 -7.73 -8.34
CA PRO A 210 -2.13 -6.63 -8.86
C PRO A 210 -2.55 -5.25 -8.35
N TYR A 211 -3.78 -5.11 -7.87
CA TYR A 211 -4.35 -3.89 -7.31
C TYR A 211 -4.34 -3.88 -5.77
N THR A 212 -3.57 -4.76 -5.13
CA THR A 212 -3.46 -4.76 -3.67
C THR A 212 -2.01 -4.94 -3.28
N MET A 213 -1.40 -3.89 -2.71
CA MET A 213 -0.26 -4.08 -1.84
C MET A 213 -0.77 -4.35 -0.43
N TYR A 214 0.01 -5.12 0.33
CA TYR A 214 -0.45 -5.75 1.55
C TYR A 214 0.47 -5.43 2.72
#